data_AF-A0A7R9WYU9-F1
#
_entry.id   AF-A0A7R9WYU9-F1
#
_cell.length_a   1.000
_cell.length_b   1.000
_cell.length_c   1.000
_cell.angle_alpha   90.00
_cell.angle_beta   90.00
_cell.angle_gamma   90.00
#
_symmetry.space_group_name_H-M   'P 1'
#
loop_
_entity.id
_entity.type
_entity.pdbx_description
1 polymer ?
#
loop_
_entity_poly.entity_id
_entity_poly.type
_entity_poly.pdbx_seq_one_letter_code
_entity_poly.pdbx_strand_id
1 'polypeptide(L)'
;IGGWVARSYLGGISGRRTAVHGLAQEQCTSLITLGTPHVSPESALVDQTRGLLREIAESPSCSSQSLQDRGIDVTCVCSSGLGGSFLTTNVEEIVAVTSYLPLLGKIGDDVRGDGIVPLDLAFMEEPSRRVVIKECDDTGLPVRHSHVLPTPWNLWDASAPSISLPDDFVSYVSKGVLSQWAQYIR
;
A
#
# COMPACT_ATOMS: atom_id res chain seq x y z
N ILE A 1 -0.99 2.08 4.31
CA ILE A 1 -1.27 3.39 3.65
C ILE A 1 -0.11 4.41 3.70
N GLY A 2 0.77 4.50 4.70
CA GLY A 2 1.72 5.61 4.83
C GLY A 2 2.87 5.74 3.79
N GLY A 3 3.11 4.75 2.94
CA GLY A 3 4.30 4.73 2.08
C GLY A 3 4.33 5.83 1.00
N TRP A 4 3.18 6.31 0.53
CA TRP A 4 3.13 7.40 -0.47
C TRP A 4 3.50 8.75 0.14
N VAL A 5 3.25 8.94 1.44
CA VAL A 5 3.70 10.10 2.20
C VAL A 5 5.22 10.08 2.37
N ALA A 6 5.79 8.90 2.65
CA ALA A 6 7.25 8.75 2.69
C ALA A 6 7.88 9.04 1.31
N ARG A 7 7.27 8.53 0.23
CA ARG A 7 7.68 8.83 -1.16
C ARG A 7 7.66 10.34 -1.45
N SER A 8 6.58 11.04 -1.11
CA SER A 8 6.46 12.49 -1.34
C SER A 8 7.48 13.29 -0.54
N TYR A 9 7.78 12.84 0.67
CA TYR A 9 8.77 13.43 1.54
C TYR A 9 10.20 13.30 0.99
N LEU A 10 10.58 12.09 0.54
CA LEU A 10 11.89 11.83 -0.07
C LEU A 10 12.04 12.51 -1.42
N GLY A 11 10.95 12.60 -2.20
CA GLY A 11 10.92 13.32 -3.46
C GLY A 11 11.07 14.84 -3.30
N GLY A 12 10.60 15.39 -2.18
CA GLY A 12 10.74 16.81 -1.85
C GLY A 12 9.57 17.69 -2.32
N ILE A 13 8.37 17.11 -2.47
CA ILE A 13 7.18 17.83 -2.94
C ILE A 13 6.78 19.02 -2.05
N SER A 14 7.19 19.04 -0.78
CA SER A 14 6.94 20.19 0.12
C SER A 14 7.68 21.49 -0.26
N GLY A 15 8.51 21.48 -1.32
CA GLY A 15 9.06 22.67 -1.96
C GLY A 15 10.04 23.50 -1.12
N ARG A 16 10.29 23.11 0.13
CA ARG A 16 11.28 23.75 1.01
C ARG A 16 12.28 22.72 1.46
N ARG A 17 13.55 22.97 1.14
CA ARG A 17 14.69 22.25 1.71
C ARG A 17 14.73 22.55 3.22
N THR A 18 13.98 21.78 3.99
CA THR A 18 14.11 21.78 5.45
C THR A 18 15.37 21.01 5.80
N ALA A 19 16.00 21.31 6.95
CA ALA A 19 17.13 20.54 7.44
C ALA A 19 16.81 19.03 7.52
N VAL A 20 15.56 18.70 7.85
CA VAL A 20 15.08 17.31 7.91
C VAL A 20 15.01 16.66 6.52
N HIS A 21 14.56 17.38 5.49
CA HIS A 21 14.58 16.85 4.11
C HIS A 21 16.00 16.61 3.60
N GLY A 22 16.94 17.52 3.92
CA GLY A 22 18.37 17.31 3.60
C GLY A 22 18.95 16.09 4.31
N LEU A 23 18.69 15.96 5.62
CA LEU A 23 19.14 14.80 6.41
C LEU A 23 18.54 13.49 5.91
N ALA A 24 17.26 13.46 5.56
CA ALA A 24 16.63 12.27 5.01
C ALA A 24 17.24 11.88 3.66
N GLN A 25 17.60 12.84 2.80
CA GLN A 25 18.31 12.55 1.56
C GLN A 25 19.74 12.02 1.79
N GLU A 26 20.41 12.47 2.85
CA GLU A 26 21.78 12.04 3.17
C GLU A 26 21.84 10.70 3.90
N GLN A 27 20.79 10.35 4.66
CA GLN A 27 20.81 9.19 5.57
C GLN A 27 19.84 8.08 5.20
N CYS A 28 18.83 8.33 4.37
CA CYS A 28 17.93 7.30 3.89
C CYS A 28 18.58 6.58 2.71
N THR A 29 18.83 5.28 2.86
CA THR A 29 19.38 4.42 1.80
C THR A 29 18.35 3.45 1.24
N SER A 30 17.21 3.29 1.93
CA SER A 30 16.15 2.38 1.51
C SER A 30 14.77 2.88 1.95
N LEU A 31 13.78 2.67 1.09
CA LEU A 31 12.36 2.87 1.36
C LEU A 31 11.62 1.56 1.10
N ILE A 32 11.09 0.96 2.15
CA ILE A 32 10.19 -0.19 2.03
C ILE A 32 8.76 0.27 2.32
N THR A 33 7.86 -0.02 1.39
CA THR A 33 6.43 0.31 1.55
C THR A 33 5.62 -0.97 1.64
N LEU A 34 4.73 -1.03 2.62
CA LEU A 34 3.87 -2.19 2.89
C LEU A 34 2.43 -1.77 2.61
N GLY A 35 1.74 -2.44 1.70
CA GLY A 35 0.34 -2.15 1.36
C GLY A 35 0.15 -0.65 1.08
N THR A 36 0.79 -0.13 0.04
CA THR A 36 0.73 1.31 -0.25
C THR A 36 0.40 1.51 -1.72
N PRO A 37 -0.64 2.32 -2.04
CA PRO A 37 -0.89 2.71 -3.42
C PRO A 37 0.17 3.73 -3.87
N HIS A 38 0.82 3.43 -4.99
CA HIS A 38 1.83 4.27 -5.65
C HIS A 38 1.37 4.80 -7.00
N VAL A 39 0.32 4.19 -7.56
CA VAL A 39 -0.31 4.62 -8.81
C VAL A 39 -1.64 5.28 -8.47
N SER A 40 -1.90 6.42 -9.10
CA SER A 40 -3.23 7.02 -9.04
C SER A 40 -4.13 6.34 -10.09
N PRO A 41 -5.28 5.77 -9.69
CA PRO A 41 -6.21 5.21 -10.66
C PRO A 41 -6.86 6.29 -11.54
N GLU A 42 -7.12 5.94 -12.81
CA GLU A 42 -7.75 6.85 -13.79
C GLU A 42 -9.21 7.18 -13.41
N SER A 43 -9.95 6.18 -12.91
CA SER A 43 -11.35 6.28 -12.50
C SER A 43 -11.54 5.78 -11.06
N ALA A 44 -11.52 6.71 -10.09
CA ALA A 44 -11.91 6.42 -8.71
C ALA A 44 -13.30 6.98 -8.39
N LEU A 45 -14.11 6.24 -7.63
CA LEU A 45 -15.43 6.70 -7.17
C LEU A 45 -15.33 7.71 -6.01
N VAL A 46 -14.21 7.74 -5.28
CA VAL A 46 -13.98 8.62 -4.12
C VAL A 46 -12.60 9.29 -4.23
N ASP A 47 -12.57 10.63 -4.12
CA ASP A 47 -11.44 11.49 -4.52
C ASP A 47 -10.51 11.95 -3.38
N GLN A 48 -10.66 11.46 -2.14
CA GLN A 48 -10.04 12.12 -0.98
C GLN A 48 -8.50 12.09 -0.95
N THR A 49 -7.85 11.05 -1.49
CA THR A 49 -6.37 10.95 -1.55
C THR A 49 -5.82 10.95 -2.97
N ARG A 50 -6.68 10.98 -4.00
CA ARG A 50 -6.27 10.82 -5.40
C ARG A 50 -5.48 12.02 -5.91
N GLY A 51 -5.91 13.25 -5.63
CA GLY A 51 -5.18 14.44 -6.06
C GLY A 51 -3.73 14.45 -5.55
N LEU A 52 -3.54 14.06 -4.29
CA LEU A 52 -2.20 13.95 -3.68
C LEU A 52 -1.42 12.77 -4.27
N LEU A 53 -2.02 11.59 -4.38
CA LEU A 53 -1.37 10.42 -4.98
C LEU A 53 -0.97 10.66 -6.43
N ARG A 54 -1.80 11.35 -7.20
CA ARG A 54 -1.52 11.73 -8.59
C ARG A 54 -0.35 12.69 -8.68
N GLU A 55 -0.37 13.77 -7.88
CA GLU A 55 0.74 14.72 -7.82
C GLU A 55 2.07 14.01 -7.50
N ILE A 56 2.05 13.05 -6.57
CA ILE A 56 3.24 12.27 -6.20
C ILE A 56 3.65 11.31 -7.31
N ALA A 57 2.70 10.60 -7.92
CA ALA A 57 2.96 9.63 -8.97
C ALA A 57 3.51 10.29 -10.24
N GLU A 58 3.01 11.49 -10.58
CA GLU A 58 3.41 12.24 -11.76
C GLU A 58 4.65 13.14 -11.52
N SER A 59 5.03 13.39 -10.26
CA SER A 59 6.21 14.20 -9.94
C SER A 59 7.51 13.48 -10.31
N PRO A 60 8.35 14.03 -11.20
CA PRO A 60 9.61 13.41 -11.60
C PRO A 60 10.52 13.10 -10.40
N SER A 61 10.54 14.00 -9.42
CA SER A 61 11.33 13.88 -8.19
C SER A 61 10.95 12.69 -7.30
N CYS A 62 9.75 12.15 -7.48
CA CYS A 62 9.21 11.01 -6.74
C CYS A 62 9.27 9.70 -7.54
N SER A 63 9.76 9.71 -8.78
CA SER A 63 9.95 8.49 -9.57
C SER A 63 10.92 7.52 -8.89
N SER A 64 10.76 6.23 -9.14
CA SER A 64 11.68 5.20 -8.65
C SER A 64 13.12 5.46 -9.11
N GLN A 65 13.30 5.93 -10.35
CA GLN A 65 14.62 6.28 -10.89
C GLN A 65 15.24 7.46 -10.14
N SER A 66 14.48 8.54 -9.90
CA SER A 66 15.01 9.71 -9.19
C SER A 66 15.37 9.40 -7.74
N LEU A 67 14.66 8.46 -7.09
CA LEU A 67 15.01 7.98 -5.75
C LEU A 67 16.28 7.12 -5.80
N GLN A 68 16.41 6.23 -6.79
CA GLN A 68 17.61 5.41 -6.97
C GLN A 68 18.85 6.27 -7.28
N ASP A 69 18.73 7.30 -8.12
CA ASP A 69 19.82 8.23 -8.44
C ASP A 69 20.35 8.98 -7.20
N ARG A 70 19.51 9.07 -6.14
CA ARG A 70 19.86 9.63 -4.83
C ARG A 70 20.41 8.57 -3.86
N GLY A 71 20.55 7.32 -4.28
CA GLY A 71 21.02 6.21 -3.46
C GLY A 71 19.93 5.59 -2.58
N ILE A 72 18.64 5.84 -2.86
CA ILE A 72 17.51 5.26 -2.12
C ILE A 72 16.95 4.06 -2.90
N ASP A 73 17.13 2.86 -2.37
CA ASP A 73 16.50 1.66 -2.93
C ASP A 73 15.04 1.55 -2.49
N VAL A 74 14.12 1.49 -3.45
CA VAL A 74 12.70 1.34 -3.16
C VAL A 74 12.28 -0.12 -3.28
N THR A 75 11.61 -0.65 -2.25
CA THR A 75 10.92 -1.94 -2.28
C THR A 75 9.43 -1.74 -2.00
N CYS A 76 8.59 -2.10 -2.97
CA CYS A 76 7.14 -2.09 -2.85
C CYS A 76 6.67 -3.51 -2.50
N VAL A 77 6.03 -3.65 -1.34
CA VAL A 77 5.50 -4.92 -0.83
C VAL A 77 3.98 -4.83 -0.80
N CYS A 78 3.32 -5.79 -1.44
CA CYS A 78 1.87 -5.92 -1.36
C CYS A 78 1.45 -7.38 -1.29
N SER A 79 0.38 -7.66 -0.56
CA SER A 79 -0.22 -8.98 -0.55
C SER A 79 -1.14 -9.20 -1.74
N SER A 80 -1.25 -10.46 -2.14
CA SER A 80 -2.20 -11.00 -3.13
C SER A 80 -3.21 -11.96 -2.47
N GLY A 81 -3.23 -12.02 -1.13
CA GLY A 81 -3.95 -13.01 -0.35
C GLY A 81 -5.48 -12.93 -0.48
N LEU A 82 -6.04 -11.75 -0.77
CA LEU A 82 -7.49 -11.54 -0.83
C LEU A 82 -7.96 -11.18 -2.24
N GLY A 83 -9.02 -11.86 -2.69
CA GLY A 83 -9.71 -11.60 -3.95
C GLY A 83 -10.76 -10.49 -3.84
N GLY A 84 -11.05 -9.86 -4.97
CA GLY A 84 -12.05 -8.81 -5.14
C GLY A 84 -13.35 -9.30 -5.78
N SER A 85 -13.90 -10.43 -5.34
CA SER A 85 -15.11 -11.04 -5.91
C SER A 85 -16.35 -10.80 -5.03
N PHE A 86 -17.48 -10.37 -5.62
CA PHE A 86 -18.76 -10.20 -4.92
C PHE A 86 -19.52 -11.52 -4.72
N LEU A 87 -19.17 -12.56 -5.48
CA LEU A 87 -19.78 -13.90 -5.39
C LEU A 87 -19.08 -14.73 -4.32
N THR A 88 -19.01 -14.18 -3.11
CA THR A 88 -18.31 -14.80 -1.98
C THR A 88 -19.14 -14.75 -0.71
N THR A 89 -18.95 -15.75 0.16
CA THR A 89 -19.46 -15.75 1.53
C THR A 89 -18.40 -15.27 2.52
N ASN A 90 -17.18 -14.97 2.07
CA ASN A 90 -16.10 -14.49 2.90
C ASN A 90 -16.24 -12.98 3.14
N VAL A 91 -16.46 -12.60 4.41
CA VAL A 91 -16.60 -11.20 4.84
C VAL A 91 -15.37 -10.37 4.47
N GLU A 92 -14.17 -10.95 4.50
CA GLU A 92 -12.94 -10.24 4.17
C GLU A 92 -12.86 -9.89 2.68
N GLU A 93 -13.34 -10.77 1.81
CA GLU A 93 -13.41 -10.49 0.37
C GLU A 93 -14.49 -9.44 0.07
N ILE A 94 -15.60 -9.41 0.82
CA ILE A 94 -16.59 -8.34 0.73
C ILE A 94 -15.96 -6.99 1.11
N VAL A 95 -15.18 -6.93 2.19
CA VAL A 95 -14.49 -5.70 2.59
C VAL A 95 -13.41 -5.31 1.57
N ALA A 96 -12.66 -6.30 1.06
CA ALA A 96 -11.68 -6.09 0.00
C ALA A 96 -12.33 -5.48 -1.25
N VAL A 97 -13.45 -6.02 -1.70
CA VAL A 97 -14.26 -5.48 -2.79
C VAL A 97 -14.68 -4.04 -2.53
N THR A 98 -15.19 -3.72 -1.33
CA THR A 98 -15.60 -2.35 -1.00
C THR A 98 -14.44 -1.37 -0.99
N SER A 99 -13.20 -1.85 -0.82
CA SER A 99 -11.99 -1.05 -0.89
C SER A 99 -11.41 -0.96 -2.30
N TYR A 100 -11.44 -2.05 -3.07
CA TYR A 100 -10.90 -2.11 -4.43
C TYR A 100 -11.79 -1.42 -5.44
N LEU A 101 -13.13 -1.53 -5.31
CA LEU A 101 -14.05 -0.94 -6.28
C LEU A 101 -13.90 0.59 -6.39
N PRO A 102 -13.86 1.36 -5.28
CA PRO A 102 -13.59 2.79 -5.36
C PRO A 102 -12.22 3.14 -5.92
N LEU A 103 -11.24 2.23 -5.80
CA LEU A 103 -9.87 2.44 -6.25
C LEU A 103 -9.64 2.04 -7.70
N LEU A 104 -10.26 0.98 -8.22
CA LEU A 104 -10.00 0.48 -9.57
C LEU A 104 -11.15 0.74 -10.55
N GLY A 105 -12.34 1.05 -10.04
CA GLY A 105 -13.57 1.08 -10.85
C GLY A 105 -13.98 -0.28 -11.40
N LYS A 106 -13.30 -1.37 -11.01
CA LYS A 106 -13.56 -2.76 -11.43
C LYS A 106 -13.47 -3.72 -10.24
N ILE A 107 -14.14 -4.85 -10.41
CA ILE A 107 -14.21 -6.01 -9.51
C ILE A 107 -14.07 -7.28 -10.35
N GLY A 108 -13.62 -8.37 -9.75
CA GLY A 108 -13.43 -9.62 -10.48
C GLY A 108 -12.47 -10.56 -9.78
N ASP A 109 -12.45 -11.81 -10.24
CA ASP A 109 -11.57 -12.86 -9.72
C ASP A 109 -10.08 -12.59 -10.04
N ASP A 110 -9.82 -11.73 -11.04
CA ASP A 110 -8.50 -11.22 -11.40
C ASP A 110 -8.00 -10.11 -10.46
N VAL A 111 -8.91 -9.45 -9.74
CA VAL A 111 -8.55 -8.39 -8.78
C VAL A 111 -8.09 -9.02 -7.48
N ARG A 112 -6.80 -8.84 -7.16
CA ARG A 112 -6.19 -9.31 -5.92
C ARG A 112 -5.49 -8.19 -5.17
N GLY A 113 -5.36 -8.36 -3.86
CA GLY A 113 -4.69 -7.39 -3.00
C GLY A 113 -4.60 -7.86 -1.55
N ASP A 114 -4.37 -6.90 -0.66
CA ASP A 114 -4.20 -7.11 0.78
C ASP A 114 -5.46 -6.83 1.60
N GLY A 115 -6.61 -6.66 0.95
CA GLY A 115 -7.89 -6.31 1.55
C GLY A 115 -8.20 -4.81 1.55
N ILE A 116 -7.21 -3.96 1.24
CA ILE A 116 -7.40 -2.50 1.12
C ILE A 116 -6.79 -1.98 -0.18
N VAL A 117 -5.54 -2.37 -0.46
CA VAL A 117 -4.78 -1.93 -1.63
C VAL A 117 -4.70 -3.08 -2.63
N PRO A 118 -5.19 -2.87 -3.87
CA PRO A 118 -5.05 -3.85 -4.93
C PRO A 118 -3.63 -3.86 -5.50
N LEU A 119 -3.20 -5.01 -6.02
CA LEU A 119 -1.87 -5.18 -6.65
C LEU A 119 -1.62 -4.18 -7.78
N ASP A 120 -2.65 -3.84 -8.55
CA ASP A 120 -2.56 -2.90 -9.70
C ASP A 120 -2.05 -1.52 -9.29
N LEU A 121 -2.26 -1.11 -8.04
CA LEU A 121 -1.85 0.20 -7.54
C LEU A 121 -0.62 0.15 -6.63
N ALA A 122 -0.18 -1.04 -6.22
CA ALA A 122 0.72 -1.16 -5.07
C ALA A 122 2.21 -1.04 -5.39
N PHE A 123 2.58 -0.85 -6.66
CA PHE A 123 3.97 -0.90 -7.11
C PHE A 123 4.33 0.32 -7.93
N MET A 124 5.53 0.84 -7.69
CA MET A 124 6.16 1.84 -8.55
C MET A 124 6.75 1.15 -9.78
N GLU A 125 7.11 1.96 -10.77
CA GLU A 125 7.86 1.55 -11.95
C GLU A 125 9.28 1.07 -11.60
N GLU A 126 9.92 0.32 -12.51
CA GLU A 126 11.35 -0.01 -12.39
C GLU A 126 12.18 1.28 -12.28
N PRO A 127 13.24 1.33 -11.46
CA PRO A 127 13.96 0.21 -10.85
C PRO A 127 13.47 -0.24 -9.45
N SER A 128 12.29 0.21 -9.01
CA SER A 128 11.77 -0.23 -7.71
C SER A 128 11.55 -1.75 -7.67
N ARG A 129 11.85 -2.38 -6.53
CA ARG A 129 11.66 -3.82 -6.35
C ARG A 129 10.21 -4.13 -6.05
N ARG A 130 9.65 -5.09 -6.77
CA ARG A 130 8.31 -5.65 -6.55
C ARG A 130 8.38 -6.92 -5.69
N VAL A 131 7.70 -6.91 -4.55
CA VAL A 131 7.53 -8.08 -3.68
C VAL A 131 6.04 -8.36 -3.51
N VAL A 132 5.59 -9.52 -4.00
CA VAL A 132 4.21 -9.98 -3.84
C VAL A 132 4.20 -11.08 -2.81
N ILE A 133 3.45 -10.87 -1.73
CA ILE A 133 3.26 -11.86 -0.67
C ILE A 133 1.89 -12.52 -0.87
N LYS A 134 1.78 -13.82 -0.67
CA LYS A 134 0.49 -14.53 -0.80
C LYS A 134 -0.05 -14.94 0.55
N GLU A 135 0.78 -15.61 1.32
CA GLU A 135 0.44 -16.21 2.60
C GLU A 135 1.62 -16.09 3.58
N CYS A 136 1.34 -16.25 4.86
CA CYS A 136 2.35 -16.34 5.90
C CYS A 136 2.97 -17.72 5.93
N ASP A 137 4.30 -17.78 5.93
CA ASP A 137 5.06 -19.04 5.88
C ASP A 137 4.78 -19.93 7.10
N ASP A 138 4.49 -19.32 8.26
CA ASP A 138 4.25 -20.04 9.51
C ASP A 138 2.83 -20.62 9.62
N THR A 139 1.84 -19.99 9.00
CA THR A 139 0.41 -20.31 9.23
C THR A 139 -0.36 -20.68 7.97
N GLY A 140 0.17 -20.41 6.78
CA GLY A 140 -0.53 -20.56 5.50
C GLY A 140 -1.73 -19.61 5.31
N LEU A 141 -1.96 -18.68 6.25
CA LEU A 141 -3.06 -17.73 6.16
C LEU A 141 -2.72 -16.56 5.23
N PRO A 142 -3.70 -15.98 4.52
CA PRO A 142 -3.48 -14.85 3.64
C PRO A 142 -2.98 -13.63 4.42
N VAL A 143 -2.03 -12.90 3.83
CA VAL A 143 -1.49 -11.67 4.41
C VAL A 143 -2.40 -10.49 4.08
N ARG A 144 -2.65 -9.62 5.07
CA ARG A 144 -3.65 -8.54 4.96
C ARG A 144 -3.07 -7.19 5.39
N HIS A 145 -3.75 -6.11 5.03
CA HIS A 145 -3.25 -4.74 5.19
C HIS A 145 -3.04 -4.29 6.64
N SER A 146 -4.02 -4.57 7.52
CA SER A 146 -4.06 -4.02 8.88
C SER A 146 -4.96 -4.87 9.78
N HIS A 147 -4.75 -4.78 11.10
CA HIS A 147 -5.52 -5.44 12.17
C HIS A 147 -6.91 -4.79 12.44
N VAL A 148 -7.26 -3.74 11.70
CA VAL A 148 -8.61 -3.13 11.72
C VAL A 148 -9.19 -3.02 10.32
N LEU A 149 -10.49 -3.30 10.18
CA LEU A 149 -11.26 -3.06 8.97
C LEU A 149 -12.13 -1.81 9.15
N PRO A 150 -11.99 -0.79 8.28
CA PRO A 150 -13.00 0.25 8.21
C PRO A 150 -14.32 -0.37 7.74
N THR A 151 -15.41 0.09 8.32
CA THR A 151 -16.77 -0.32 7.96
C THR A 151 -17.36 0.62 6.91
N PRO A 152 -18.35 0.19 6.11
CA PRO A 152 -19.03 1.07 5.16
C PRO A 152 -19.61 2.34 5.79
N TRP A 153 -20.02 2.28 7.06
CA TRP A 153 -20.53 3.43 7.82
C TRP A 153 -19.46 4.50 8.07
N ASN A 154 -18.16 4.13 8.07
CA ASN A 154 -17.06 5.10 8.17
C ASN A 154 -17.04 6.10 7.02
N LEU A 155 -17.73 5.82 5.90
CA LEU A 155 -17.90 6.76 4.79
C LEU A 155 -18.90 7.89 5.11
N TRP A 156 -19.85 7.67 6.02
CA TRP A 156 -20.87 8.64 6.42
C TRP A 156 -20.66 9.21 7.82
N ASP A 157 -19.97 8.47 8.68
CA ASP A 157 -19.64 8.85 10.06
C ASP A 157 -18.20 8.43 10.38
N ALA A 158 -17.29 9.40 10.40
CA ALA A 158 -15.87 9.17 10.73
C ALA A 158 -15.66 8.69 12.18
N SER A 159 -16.65 8.81 13.06
CA SER A 159 -16.59 8.31 14.43
C SER A 159 -17.14 6.88 14.60
N ALA A 160 -17.70 6.29 13.54
CA ALA A 160 -18.20 4.93 13.57
C ALA A 160 -17.09 3.92 13.92
N PRO A 161 -17.37 2.90 14.76
CA PRO A 161 -16.35 1.95 15.19
C PRO A 161 -15.87 1.09 14.02
N SER A 162 -14.54 1.02 13.85
CA SER A 162 -13.90 0.03 12.98
C SER A 162 -14.01 -1.37 13.59
N ILE A 163 -14.07 -2.40 12.74
CA ILE A 163 -14.06 -3.78 13.21
C ILE A 163 -12.62 -4.16 13.56
N SER A 164 -12.38 -4.50 14.83
CA SER A 164 -11.13 -5.13 15.25
C SER A 164 -11.11 -6.55 14.72
N LEU A 165 -10.00 -6.93 14.10
CA LEU A 165 -9.84 -8.26 13.54
C LEU A 165 -9.36 -9.23 14.63
N PRO A 166 -9.63 -10.54 14.47
CA PRO A 166 -9.21 -11.57 15.41
C PRO A 166 -7.69 -11.58 15.67
N ASP A 167 -7.25 -12.15 16.79
CA ASP A 167 -5.82 -12.18 17.17
C ASP A 167 -4.95 -13.08 16.27
N ASP A 168 -5.56 -13.99 15.50
CA ASP A 168 -4.88 -14.85 14.51
C ASP A 168 -4.70 -14.15 13.14
N PHE A 169 -4.98 -12.85 13.08
CA PHE A 169 -4.91 -12.07 11.86
C PHE A 169 -3.46 -11.82 11.41
N VAL A 170 -3.14 -12.34 10.22
CA VAL A 170 -1.82 -12.21 9.60
C VAL A 170 -1.71 -10.90 8.83
N SER A 171 -0.67 -10.12 9.13
CA SER A 171 -0.33 -8.87 8.46
C SER A 171 1.15 -8.83 8.06
N TYR A 172 1.58 -7.74 7.41
CA TYR A 172 2.97 -7.58 6.98
C TYR A 172 4.01 -7.67 8.10
N VAL A 173 3.60 -7.45 9.36
CA VAL A 173 4.49 -7.50 10.54
C VAL A 173 4.42 -8.81 11.30
N SER A 174 3.62 -9.78 10.83
CA SER A 174 3.55 -11.12 11.42
C SER A 174 4.87 -11.86 11.20
N LYS A 175 5.26 -12.70 12.19
CA LYS A 175 6.55 -13.39 12.23
C LYS A 175 6.90 -14.14 10.93
N GLY A 176 5.99 -14.95 10.41
CA GLY A 176 6.16 -15.71 9.15
C GLY A 176 6.01 -14.88 7.87
N VAL A 177 5.88 -13.56 7.98
CA VAL A 177 5.80 -12.62 6.84
C VAL A 177 7.01 -11.69 6.81
N LEU A 178 7.57 -11.33 7.98
CA LEU A 178 8.71 -10.42 8.09
C LEU A 178 9.90 -10.86 7.25
N SER A 179 10.27 -12.13 7.28
CA SER A 179 11.39 -12.68 6.49
C SER A 179 11.25 -12.44 4.99
N GLN A 180 10.03 -12.41 4.48
CA GLN A 180 9.76 -12.34 3.04
C GLN A 180 10.17 -10.97 2.46
N TRP A 181 10.13 -9.90 3.25
CA TRP A 181 10.46 -8.54 2.80
C TRP A 181 11.56 -7.84 3.60
N ALA A 182 11.79 -8.19 4.87
CA ALA A 182 12.79 -7.52 5.71
C ALA A 182 14.23 -7.78 5.24
N GLN A 183 14.45 -8.85 4.46
CA GLN A 183 15.72 -9.12 3.78
C GLN A 183 16.17 -8.00 2.82
N TYR A 184 15.27 -7.07 2.48
CA TYR A 184 15.56 -5.93 1.60
C TYR A 184 15.90 -4.64 2.35
N ILE A 185 15.95 -4.67 3.69
CA ILE A 185 16.45 -3.57 4.50
C ILE A 185 17.97 -3.50 4.33
N ARG A 186 18.49 -2.31 4.02
CA ARG A 186 19.92 -2.02 3.95
C ARG A 186 20.45 -1.47 5.27
#